data_AF-A0A413G0H0-F1
#
_entry.id   AF-A0A413G0H0-F1
#
_cell.length_a   1.000
_cell.length_b   1.000
_cell.length_c   1.000
_cell.angle_alpha   90.00
_cell.angle_beta   90.00
_cell.angle_gamma   90.00
#
_symmetry.space_group_name_H-M   'P 1'
#
loop_
_entity.id
_entity.type
_entity.pdbx_description
1 polymer ?
#
loop_
_entity_poly.entity_id
_entity_poly.type
_entity_poly.pdbx_seq_one_letter_code
_entity_poly.pdbx_strand_id
1 'polypeptide(L)' 'MGMDDLKYRKRLSTTVDKGIYKAIYNYSIDSGLPLSRLLDTAIGDFLAKNNIPFEVDGPYKKERIK' A
#
# COMPACT_ATOMS: atom_id res chain seq x y z
N MET A 1 -24.76 -12.93 -4.81
CA MET A 1 -23.45 -13.48 -4.40
C MET A 1 -22.44 -12.36 -4.55
N GLY A 2 -21.88 -11.85 -3.46
CA GLY A 2 -21.00 -10.68 -3.52
C GLY A 2 -20.31 -10.49 -2.18
N MET A 3 -19.33 -11.34 -1.93
CA MET A 3 -18.50 -11.34 -0.73
C MET A 3 -17.03 -11.54 -1.15
N ASP A 4 -16.67 -10.93 -2.28
CA ASP A 4 -15.29 -10.83 -2.75
C ASP A 4 -14.71 -9.50 -2.27
N ASP A 5 -13.61 -9.39 -1.57
CA ASP A 5 -12.93 -10.32 -0.69
C ASP A 5 -12.01 -9.42 0.14
N LEU A 6 -12.45 -9.04 1.34
CA LEU A 6 -11.58 -8.42 2.34
C LEU A 6 -10.42 -9.36 2.73
N LYS A 7 -10.42 -10.63 2.27
CA LYS A 7 -9.44 -11.66 2.62
C LYS A 7 -8.16 -11.60 1.78
N TYR A 8 -8.15 -10.97 0.59
CA TYR A 8 -6.94 -10.82 -0.22
C TYR A 8 -6.06 -9.63 0.16
N ARG A 9 -6.52 -8.71 1.03
CA ARG A 9 -5.58 -7.82 1.73
C ARG A 9 -4.81 -8.66 2.73
N LYS A 10 -3.63 -9.16 2.33
CA LYS A 10 -2.60 -9.59 3.28
C LYS A 10 -2.36 -8.40 4.21
N ARG A 11 -2.92 -8.46 5.42
CA ARG A 11 -2.57 -7.53 6.49
C ARG A 11 -1.05 -7.59 6.62
N LEU A 12 -0.42 -6.44 6.83
CA LEU A 12 0.95 -6.35 7.32
C LEU A 12 0.98 -7.02 8.72
N SER A 13 0.92 -8.36 8.78
CA SER A 13 0.81 -9.05 10.05
C SER A 13 2.20 -9.18 10.64
N THR A 14 2.42 -8.43 11.72
CA THR A 14 3.43 -8.68 12.77
C THR A 14 4.92 -8.55 12.42
N THR A 15 5.31 -8.49 11.15
CA THR A 15 6.75 -8.46 10.76
C THR A 15 7.35 -7.06 10.63
N VAL A 16 6.52 -6.02 10.55
CA VAL A 16 7.03 -4.64 10.51
C VAL A 16 7.35 -4.20 11.93
N ASP A 17 8.57 -3.72 12.11
CA ASP A 17 9.05 -3.16 13.36
C ASP A 17 8.03 -2.14 13.91
N LYS A 18 7.60 -2.38 15.16
CA LYS A 18 6.56 -1.56 15.81
C LYS A 18 7.00 -0.09 15.95
N GLY A 19 8.29 0.16 16.08
CA GLY A 19 8.88 1.49 16.14
C GLY A 19 8.77 2.21 14.80
N ILE A 20 9.15 1.55 13.70
CA ILE A 20 9.03 2.11 12.34
C ILE A 20 7.57 2.41 12.02
N TYR A 21 6.65 1.47 12.30
CA TYR A 21 5.23 1.69 12.08
C TYR A 21 4.71 2.90 12.85
N LYS A 22 5.06 3.01 14.15
CA LYS A 22 4.64 4.12 15.00
C LYS A 22 5.17 5.46 14.49
N ALA A 23 6.43 5.51 14.05
CA ALA A 23 7.04 6.72 13.52
C ALA A 23 6.32 7.22 12.25
N ILE A 24 6.08 6.33 11.29
CA ILE A 24 5.41 6.70 10.03
C ILE A 24 3.94 7.05 10.29
N TYR A 25 3.27 6.34 11.20
CA TYR A 25 1.89 6.65 11.59
C TYR A 25 1.79 8.05 12.20
N ASN A 26 2.68 8.41 13.14
CA ASN A 26 2.69 9.75 13.72
C ASN A 26 2.96 10.81 12.66
N TYR A 27 3.93 10.59 11.78
CA TYR A 27 4.19 11.49 10.66
C TYR A 27 2.97 11.67 9.74
N SER A 28 2.20 10.60 9.51
CA SER A 28 0.95 10.67 8.73
C SER A 28 -0.09 11.59 9.36
N ILE A 29 -0.18 11.59 10.70
CA ILE A 29 -1.04 12.49 11.46
C ILE A 29 -0.53 13.93 11.35
N ASP A 30 0.76 14.14 11.64
CA ASP A 30 1.37 15.48 11.71
C ASP A 30 1.36 16.20 10.34
N SER A 31 1.54 15.45 9.25
CA SER A 31 1.56 15.99 7.88
C SER A 31 0.19 16.04 7.21
N GLY A 32 -0.83 15.40 7.79
CA GLY A 32 -2.14 15.20 7.14
C GLY A 32 -2.10 14.31 5.91
N LEU A 33 -0.98 13.62 5.64
CA LEU A 33 -0.84 12.71 4.51
C LEU A 33 -1.35 11.31 4.89
N PRO A 34 -2.18 10.66 4.05
CA PRO A 34 -2.63 9.31 4.31
C PRO A 34 -1.45 8.33 4.43
N LEU A 35 -1.46 7.48 5.47
CA LEU A 35 -0.44 6.46 5.69
C LEU A 35 -0.22 5.57 4.46
N SER A 36 -1.28 5.19 3.74
CA SER A 36 -1.18 4.41 2.51
C SER A 36 -0.32 5.10 1.45
N ARG A 37 -0.49 6.42 1.27
CA ARG A 37 0.27 7.20 0.29
C ARG A 37 1.75 7.28 0.65
N LEU A 38 2.06 7.41 1.94
CA LEU A 38 3.44 7.38 2.43
C LEU A 38 4.10 6.03 2.13
N LEU A 39 3.38 4.93 2.38
CA LEU A 39 3.86 3.58 2.08
C LEU A 39 4.04 3.36 0.58
N ASP A 40 3.06 3.74 -0.24
CA ASP A 40 3.12 3.62 -1.71
C ASP A 40 4.34 4.37 -2.27
N THR A 41 4.60 5.59 -1.76
CA THR A 41 5.75 6.40 -2.17
C THR A 41 7.06 5.75 -1.76
N ALA A 42 7.18 5.34 -0.49
CA ALA A 42 8.41 4.72 0.03
C ALA A 42 8.72 3.39 -0.67
N ILE A 43 7.70 2.57 -0.95
CA ILE A 43 7.84 1.31 -1.66
C ILE A 43 8.19 1.58 -3.13
N GLY A 44 7.52 2.52 -3.80
CA GLY A 44 7.82 2.91 -5.17
C GLY A 44 9.27 3.36 -5.36
N ASP A 45 9.74 4.24 -4.49
CA ASP A 45 11.14 4.69 -4.48
C ASP A 45 12.13 3.54 -4.26
N PHE A 46 11.82 2.62 -3.34
CA PHE A 46 12.66 1.46 -3.08
C PHE A 46 12.74 0.55 -4.32
N LEU A 47 11.61 0.25 -4.96
CA LEU A 47 11.58 -0.61 -6.14
C LEU A 47 12.32 0.03 -7.32
N ALA A 48 12.11 1.33 -7.55
CA ALA A 48 12.81 2.09 -8.58
C ALA A 48 14.33 2.10 -8.37
N LYS A 49 14.79 2.36 -7.13
CA LYS A 49 16.23 2.37 -6.79
C LYS A 49 16.92 1.02 -7.01
N ASN A 50 16.17 -0.07 -6.86
CA ASN A 50 16.72 -1.42 -7.01
C ASN A 50 16.44 -2.05 -8.39
N ASN A 51 15.89 -1.29 -9.35
CA ASN A 51 15.47 -1.79 -10.66
C ASN A 51 14.55 -3.02 -10.57
N ILE A 52 13.68 -3.06 -9.56
CA ILE A 52 12.74 -4.17 -9.37
C ILE A 52 11.47 -3.81 -10.16
N PRO A 53 11.13 -4.58 -11.21
CA PRO A 53 9.89 -4.33 -11.95
C PRO A 53 8.70 -4.58 -11.04
N PHE A 54 7.76 -3.63 -11.04
CA PHE A 54 6.50 -3.75 -10.32
C PHE A 54 5.36 -3.79 -11.34
N GLU A 55 4.92 -5.00 -11.67
CA GLU A 55 3.72 -5.21 -12.48
C GLU A 55 2.50 -5.12 -11.57
N VAL A 56 1.64 -4.13 -11.81
CA VAL A 56 0.36 -4.01 -11.11
C VAL A 56 -0.60 -5.02 -11.72
N ASP A 57 -0.42 -6.30 -11.42
CA ASP A 57 -1.36 -7.35 -11.80
C ASP A 57 -2.53 -7.32 -10.81
N GLY A 58 -3.35 -6.27 -10.93
CA GLY A 58 -4.56 -6.05 -10.14
C GLY A 58 -5.77 -5.93 -11.07
N PRO A 59 -6.95 -6.44 -10.68
CA PRO A 59 -8.16 -6.37 -11.49
C PRO A 59 -8.72 -4.95 -11.46
N TYR A 60 -8.09 -4.01 -12.15
CA TYR A 60 -8.67 -2.69 -12.43
C TYR A 60 -9.00 -2.57 -13.91
N LYS A 61 -9.83 -3.49 -14.40
CA LYS A 61 -10.70 -3.21 -15.55
C LYS A 61 -11.71 -2.15 -15.12
N LYS A 62 -11.42 -0.88 -15.42
CA LYS A 62 -12.48 0.11 -15.62
C LYS A 62 -13.13 -0.17 -16.97
N GLU A 63 -13.98 -1.20 -17.05
CA GLU A 63 -14.92 -1.28 -18.16
C GLU A 63 -15.92 -0.13 -17.99
N ARG A 64 -15.73 0.93 -18.77
CA ARG A 64 -16.76 1.94 -19.00
C ARG A 64 -17.92 1.23 -19.68
N ILE A 65 -18.98 0.92 -18.93
CA ILE A 65 -20.25 0.54 -19.53
C ILE A 65 -20.88 1.83 -20.08
N LYS A 66 -21.08 1.83 -21.40
CA LYS A 66 -21.78 2.84 -22.18
C LYS A 66 -23.21 2.37 -22.42
#